data_AF-A0A6G1IH42-F1
#
_entry.id   AF-A0A6G1IH42-F1
#
_cell.length_a   1.000
_cell.length_b   1.000
_cell.length_c   1.000
_cell.angle_alpha   90.00
_cell.angle_beta   90.00
_cell.angle_gamma   90.00
#
_symmetry.space_group_name_H-M   'P 1'
#
loop_
_entity.id
_entity.type
_entity.pdbx_description
1 polymer ?
#
loop_
_entity_poly.entity_id
_entity_poly.type
_entity_poly.pdbx_seq_one_letter_code
_entity_poly.pdbx_strand_id
1 'polypeptide(L)'
;MAALHRKFIVGRMPVVPDENSDKQLQFALRQSNRAIQELRKSPARKSTSDSLDLMTACVLFYCLACFQGHQRVALEQLRSGLKILREVDANSEGAENLDHHPINLTTLRAMFVTMDVQARGIMSDEELSKWEPHPKRKFLTPPARFRTFAQARYYFESAFIDMMAFRQELDVNPPKGPGAAQRVKETRLEHERQTEEMSDRLDEFLGQLSNVTSQADRESILGIRLFREQVRVYLKLFKGFDEEKHAREIDWHVDEQDMGVIVELAGELLKAPADLSIPAGAVPEDYYPFPSDVENISQMEIPAYSRPVFSSCSGLLSALWLVASRANSAVLRRRAIALMLDFPRREGVWDSVVAGRVAWESLTLEETALEGELGVRRGRLDARSEYIPEANKVRSIEIRYVATRVMEAEFQSVKQAEAGQVGVKKLIAW
;
A
#
# COMPACT_ATOMS: atom_id res chain seq x y z
N MET A 1 -9.57 16.21 -12.31
CA MET A 1 -8.31 15.47 -12.10
C MET A 1 -7.08 16.32 -12.41
N ALA A 2 -6.84 16.75 -13.66
CA ALA A 2 -5.61 17.47 -14.04
C ALA A 2 -5.29 18.71 -13.19
N ALA A 3 -6.29 19.53 -12.85
CA ALA A 3 -6.11 20.70 -11.98
C ALA A 3 -5.59 20.30 -10.57
N LEU A 4 -6.18 19.26 -9.97
CA LEU A 4 -5.74 18.75 -8.67
C LEU A 4 -4.35 18.09 -8.73
N HIS A 5 -4.09 17.32 -9.78
CA HIS A 5 -2.77 16.72 -9.99
C HIS A 5 -1.69 17.80 -10.15
N ARG A 6 -1.97 18.90 -10.87
CA ARG A 6 -1.04 20.03 -10.97
C ARG A 6 -0.76 20.66 -9.60
N LYS A 7 -1.78 20.87 -8.76
CA LYS A 7 -1.57 21.38 -7.39
C LYS A 7 -0.76 20.40 -6.55
N PHE A 8 -1.06 19.10 -6.66
CA PHE A 8 -0.34 18.03 -5.97
C PHE A 8 1.16 18.07 -6.28
N ILE A 9 1.58 17.99 -7.54
CA ILE A 9 3.01 17.90 -7.92
C ILE A 9 3.82 19.17 -7.62
N VAL A 10 3.16 20.31 -7.39
CA VAL A 10 3.80 21.58 -6.99
C VAL A 10 3.87 21.71 -5.45
N GLY A 11 3.07 20.92 -4.73
CA GLY A 11 3.08 20.87 -3.29
C GLY A 11 4.30 20.18 -2.70
N ARG A 12 4.32 20.07 -1.37
CA ARG A 12 5.33 19.33 -0.60
C ARG A 12 4.79 18.08 0.07
N MET A 13 3.49 18.06 0.33
CA MET A 13 2.83 16.96 1.01
C MET A 13 2.17 16.05 -0.02
N PRO A 14 2.05 14.75 0.27
CA PRO A 14 1.34 13.80 -0.59
C PRO A 14 -0.19 13.95 -0.51
N VAL A 15 -0.67 15.18 -0.30
CA VAL A 15 -2.07 15.63 -0.37
C VAL A 15 -2.15 17.08 -0.85
N VAL A 16 -3.27 17.44 -1.45
CA VAL A 16 -3.64 18.81 -1.78
C VAL A 16 -4.33 19.44 -0.57
N PRO A 17 -3.83 20.54 0.03
CA PRO A 17 -4.50 21.20 1.16
C PRO A 17 -5.92 21.69 0.83
N ASP A 18 -6.83 21.62 1.82
CA ASP A 18 -8.23 22.07 1.71
C ASP A 18 -8.34 23.60 1.86
N GLU A 19 -7.67 24.32 0.96
CA GLU A 19 -7.72 25.78 0.91
C GLU A 19 -8.90 26.24 0.06
N ASN A 20 -9.98 26.67 0.72
CA ASN A 20 -11.19 27.13 0.05
C ASN A 20 -10.97 28.31 -0.91
N SER A 21 -9.90 29.10 -0.75
CA SER A 21 -9.54 30.20 -1.65
C SER A 21 -8.86 29.75 -2.95
N ASP A 22 -8.45 28.48 -3.05
CA ASP A 22 -7.69 27.98 -4.19
C ASP A 22 -8.57 27.76 -5.43
N LYS A 23 -8.23 28.48 -6.51
CA LYS A 23 -8.99 28.45 -7.77
C LYS A 23 -8.95 27.08 -8.47
N GLN A 24 -7.85 26.33 -8.36
CA GLN A 24 -7.70 25.02 -8.99
C GLN A 24 -8.51 23.95 -8.25
N LEU A 25 -8.50 23.98 -6.91
CA LEU A 25 -9.34 23.13 -6.06
C LEU A 25 -10.83 23.42 -6.32
N GLN A 26 -11.24 24.69 -6.28
CA GLN A 26 -12.62 25.09 -6.59
C GLN A 26 -13.05 24.67 -8.00
N PHE A 27 -12.18 24.80 -9.00
CA PHE A 27 -12.47 24.35 -10.35
C PHE A 27 -12.69 22.83 -10.39
N ALA A 28 -11.79 22.06 -9.77
CA ALA A 28 -11.89 20.61 -9.73
C ALA A 28 -13.18 20.14 -9.04
N LEU A 29 -13.53 20.72 -7.89
CA LEU A 29 -14.75 20.39 -7.15
C LEU A 29 -16.02 20.72 -7.97
N ARG A 30 -16.05 21.87 -8.66
CA ARG A 30 -17.16 22.21 -9.56
C ARG A 30 -17.33 21.20 -10.69
N GLN A 31 -16.24 20.75 -11.31
CA GLN A 31 -16.30 19.72 -12.35
C GLN A 31 -16.72 18.36 -11.79
N SER A 32 -16.24 17.97 -10.62
CA SER A 32 -16.66 16.73 -9.94
C SER A 32 -18.17 16.74 -9.65
N ASN A 33 -18.68 17.83 -9.10
CA ASN A 33 -20.11 17.98 -8.82
C ASN A 33 -20.95 17.92 -10.10
N ARG A 34 -20.50 18.58 -11.17
CA ARG A 34 -21.15 18.49 -12.49
C ARG A 34 -21.17 17.05 -13.00
N ALA A 35 -20.05 16.34 -12.95
CA ALA A 35 -19.98 14.94 -13.38
C ALA A 35 -20.93 14.04 -12.58
N ILE A 36 -20.99 14.20 -11.25
CA ILE A 36 -21.93 13.46 -10.39
C ILE A 36 -23.39 13.75 -10.79
N GLN A 37 -23.72 15.01 -11.07
CA GLN A 37 -25.07 15.39 -11.52
C GLN A 37 -25.44 14.74 -12.85
N GLU A 38 -24.53 14.73 -13.82
CA GLU A 38 -24.78 14.08 -15.11
C GLU A 38 -24.91 12.55 -14.99
N LEU A 39 -24.06 11.90 -14.18
CA LEU A 39 -24.16 10.47 -13.91
C LEU A 39 -25.49 10.07 -13.25
N ARG A 40 -26.04 10.94 -12.39
CA ARG A 40 -27.35 10.73 -11.75
C ARG A 40 -28.54 10.93 -12.70
N LYS A 41 -28.40 11.76 -13.73
CA LYS A 41 -29.45 11.99 -14.74
C LYS A 41 -29.53 10.83 -15.74
N SER A 42 -28.43 10.09 -15.92
CA SER A 42 -28.42 8.92 -16.80
C SER A 42 -29.38 7.85 -16.25
N PRO A 43 -30.25 7.25 -17.08
CA PRO A 43 -31.20 6.23 -16.63
C PRO A 43 -30.48 5.01 -16.03
N ALA A 44 -31.16 4.28 -15.14
CA ALA A 44 -30.63 3.07 -14.49
C ALA A 44 -29.93 2.12 -15.47
N ARG A 45 -28.77 1.58 -15.08
CA ARG A 45 -27.84 0.74 -15.90
C ARG A 45 -28.60 -0.15 -16.90
N LYS A 46 -28.50 0.15 -18.20
CA LYS A 46 -29.15 -0.67 -19.24
C LYS A 46 -28.14 -1.49 -20.04
N SER A 47 -26.89 -1.04 -20.12
CA SER A 47 -25.85 -1.67 -20.92
C SER A 47 -24.54 -1.91 -20.16
N THR A 48 -23.71 -2.82 -20.70
CA THR A 48 -22.33 -3.01 -20.23
C THR A 48 -21.49 -1.76 -20.45
N SER A 49 -21.78 -0.96 -21.49
CA SER A 49 -21.11 0.34 -21.73
C SER A 49 -21.37 1.31 -20.57
N ASP A 50 -22.62 1.44 -20.12
CA ASP A 50 -22.97 2.30 -18.98
C ASP A 50 -22.22 1.86 -17.70
N SER A 51 -22.00 0.55 -17.56
CA SER A 51 -21.24 -0.01 -16.44
C SER A 51 -19.76 0.36 -16.51
N LEU A 52 -19.16 0.36 -17.71
CA LEU A 52 -17.77 0.79 -17.94
C LEU A 52 -17.60 2.29 -17.67
N ASP A 53 -18.55 3.13 -18.08
CA ASP A 53 -18.55 4.57 -17.80
C ASP A 53 -18.61 4.85 -16.29
N LEU A 54 -19.52 4.17 -15.57
CA LEU A 54 -19.64 4.30 -14.11
C LEU A 54 -18.40 3.80 -13.38
N MET A 55 -17.84 2.66 -13.80
CA MET A 55 -16.58 2.13 -13.26
C MET A 55 -15.43 3.11 -13.47
N THR A 56 -15.35 3.72 -14.66
CA THR A 56 -14.36 4.76 -14.96
C THR A 56 -14.54 5.97 -14.05
N ALA A 57 -15.78 6.42 -13.84
CA ALA A 57 -16.07 7.50 -12.90
C ALA A 57 -15.64 7.15 -11.46
N CYS A 58 -15.89 5.92 -10.99
CA CYS A 58 -15.43 5.46 -9.68
C CYS A 58 -13.90 5.53 -9.55
N VAL A 59 -13.14 5.10 -10.56
CA VAL A 59 -11.67 5.21 -10.57
C VAL A 59 -11.22 6.68 -10.52
N LEU A 60 -11.85 7.55 -11.31
CA LEU A 60 -11.51 8.97 -11.32
C LEU A 60 -11.80 9.65 -9.97
N PHE A 61 -12.98 9.41 -9.39
CA PHE A 61 -13.35 9.97 -8.09
C PHE A 61 -12.52 9.39 -6.95
N TYR A 62 -12.13 8.11 -7.03
CA TYR A 62 -11.16 7.50 -6.13
C TYR A 62 -9.83 8.27 -6.16
N CYS A 63 -9.25 8.49 -7.34
CA CYS A 63 -7.99 9.22 -7.48
C CYS A 63 -8.11 10.67 -6.97
N LEU A 64 -9.24 11.33 -7.21
CA LEU A 64 -9.51 12.66 -6.69
C LEU A 64 -9.54 12.69 -5.16
N ALA A 65 -10.24 11.75 -4.54
CA ALA A 65 -10.27 11.62 -3.09
C ALA A 65 -8.87 11.28 -2.52
N CYS A 66 -8.06 10.49 -3.23
CA CYS A 66 -6.68 10.22 -2.85
C CYS A 66 -5.81 11.49 -2.89
N PHE A 67 -5.91 12.32 -3.93
CA PHE A 67 -5.21 13.60 -3.98
C PHE A 67 -5.57 14.51 -2.81
N GLN A 68 -6.81 14.45 -2.34
CA GLN A 68 -7.27 15.26 -1.21
C GLN A 68 -6.98 14.63 0.16
N GLY A 69 -6.46 13.40 0.22
CA GLY A 69 -6.35 12.70 1.50
C GLY A 69 -7.71 12.44 2.17
N HIS A 70 -8.75 12.18 1.36
CA HIS A 70 -10.10 11.85 1.83
C HIS A 70 -10.33 10.33 1.77
N GLN A 71 -9.69 9.58 2.68
CA GLN A 71 -9.63 8.10 2.64
C GLN A 71 -11.01 7.47 2.59
N ARG A 72 -11.94 7.87 3.45
CA ARG A 72 -13.32 7.32 3.48
C ARG A 72 -14.02 7.47 2.13
N VAL A 73 -13.91 8.64 1.50
CA VAL A 73 -14.51 8.90 0.18
C VAL A 73 -13.86 8.03 -0.88
N ALA A 74 -12.53 7.87 -0.87
CA ALA A 74 -11.83 6.99 -1.80
C ALA A 74 -12.32 5.54 -1.66
N LEU A 75 -12.40 5.03 -0.43
CA LEU A 75 -12.89 3.68 -0.15
C LEU A 75 -14.34 3.49 -0.63
N GLU A 76 -15.23 4.46 -0.42
CA GLU A 76 -16.62 4.39 -0.91
C GLU A 76 -16.70 4.33 -2.45
N GLN A 77 -15.85 5.08 -3.16
CA GLN A 77 -15.79 5.03 -4.63
C GLN A 77 -15.28 3.68 -5.14
N LEU A 78 -14.24 3.14 -4.50
CA LEU A 78 -13.73 1.81 -4.80
C LEU A 78 -14.81 0.74 -4.56
N ARG A 79 -15.47 0.78 -3.40
CA ARG A 79 -16.54 -0.17 -3.04
C ARG A 79 -17.67 -0.14 -4.07
N SER A 80 -18.08 1.07 -4.47
CA SER A 80 -19.11 1.24 -5.49
C SER A 80 -18.69 0.60 -6.80
N GLY A 81 -17.46 0.85 -7.27
CA GLY A 81 -16.91 0.26 -8.50
C GLY A 81 -16.77 -1.26 -8.47
N LEU A 82 -16.35 -1.84 -7.33
CA LEU A 82 -16.27 -3.28 -7.13
C LEU A 82 -17.64 -3.97 -7.23
N LYS A 83 -18.71 -3.34 -6.72
CA LYS A 83 -20.07 -3.85 -6.88
C LYS A 83 -20.48 -3.91 -8.35
N ILE A 84 -20.19 -2.86 -9.13
CA ILE A 84 -20.48 -2.83 -10.58
C ILE A 84 -19.71 -3.93 -11.30
N LEU A 85 -18.42 -4.07 -11.01
CA LEU A 85 -17.57 -5.09 -11.61
C LEU A 85 -18.11 -6.50 -11.33
N ARG A 86 -18.58 -6.76 -10.11
CA ARG A 86 -19.19 -8.04 -9.73
C ARG A 86 -20.49 -8.31 -10.49
N GLU A 87 -21.34 -7.30 -10.66
CA GLU A 87 -22.57 -7.42 -11.45
C GLU A 87 -22.25 -7.75 -12.93
N VAL A 88 -21.26 -7.07 -13.51
CA VAL A 88 -20.79 -7.36 -14.88
C VAL A 88 -20.26 -8.80 -14.97
N ASP A 89 -19.46 -9.23 -14.01
CA ASP A 89 -18.89 -10.59 -13.94
C ASP A 89 -19.94 -11.69 -13.76
N ALA A 90 -21.10 -11.38 -13.17
CA ALA A 90 -22.22 -12.29 -13.00
C ALA A 90 -23.07 -12.42 -14.27
N ASN A 91 -23.19 -11.33 -15.04
CA ASN A 91 -24.00 -11.26 -16.26
C ASN A 91 -23.22 -11.69 -17.53
N SER A 92 -22.00 -12.23 -17.38
CA SER A 92 -21.03 -12.44 -18.46
C SER A 92 -21.26 -13.67 -19.36
N GLU A 93 -22.47 -14.22 -19.46
CA GLU A 93 -22.82 -15.20 -20.52
C GLU A 93 -22.96 -14.56 -21.93
N GLY A 94 -22.59 -13.28 -22.12
CA GLY A 94 -22.70 -12.56 -23.40
C GLY A 94 -21.60 -11.53 -23.68
N ALA A 95 -20.38 -11.77 -23.22
CA ALA A 95 -19.26 -10.82 -23.31
C ALA A 95 -18.61 -10.67 -24.72
N GLU A 96 -19.35 -10.88 -25.80
CA GLU A 96 -18.80 -10.88 -27.17
C GLU A 96 -18.94 -9.54 -27.94
N ASN A 97 -19.54 -8.49 -27.37
CA ASN A 97 -19.67 -7.19 -28.04
C ASN A 97 -19.15 -6.02 -27.20
N LEU A 98 -17.87 -6.05 -26.83
CA LEU A 98 -17.17 -4.98 -26.09
C LEU A 98 -16.27 -4.11 -26.97
N ASP A 99 -16.18 -4.39 -28.28
CA ASP A 99 -15.17 -3.82 -29.17
C ASP A 99 -15.33 -2.33 -29.50
N HIS A 100 -16.35 -1.64 -28.98
CA HIS A 100 -16.63 -0.23 -29.33
C HIS A 100 -16.53 0.75 -28.15
N HIS A 101 -16.29 0.27 -26.92
CA HIS A 101 -16.07 1.17 -25.78
C HIS A 101 -14.59 1.60 -25.73
N PRO A 102 -14.27 2.90 -25.53
CA PRO A 102 -12.87 3.37 -25.51
C PRO A 102 -12.04 2.79 -24.36
N ILE A 103 -12.68 2.22 -23.34
CA ILE A 103 -12.02 1.65 -22.15
C ILE A 103 -12.36 0.16 -22.06
N ASN A 104 -11.33 -0.67 -21.99
CA ASN A 104 -11.46 -2.13 -21.89
C ASN A 104 -11.77 -2.57 -20.45
N LEU A 105 -12.71 -3.50 -20.30
CA LEU A 105 -13.07 -4.11 -19.01
C LEU A 105 -11.85 -4.76 -18.30
N THR A 106 -10.92 -5.34 -19.06
CA THR A 106 -9.68 -5.93 -18.53
C THR A 106 -8.80 -4.89 -17.85
N THR A 107 -8.67 -3.70 -18.45
CA THR A 107 -7.89 -2.59 -17.87
C THR A 107 -8.53 -2.08 -16.58
N LEU A 108 -9.85 -1.87 -16.58
CA LEU A 108 -10.56 -1.46 -15.37
C LEU A 108 -10.47 -2.53 -14.28
N ARG A 109 -10.61 -3.81 -14.63
CA ARG A 109 -10.46 -4.93 -13.69
C ARG A 109 -9.07 -4.92 -13.04
N ALA A 110 -8.01 -4.74 -13.82
CA ALA A 110 -6.65 -4.64 -13.28
C ALA A 110 -6.53 -3.46 -12.28
N MET A 111 -7.07 -2.29 -12.61
CA MET A 111 -7.09 -1.14 -11.70
C MET A 111 -7.83 -1.44 -10.39
N PHE A 112 -9.03 -2.05 -10.46
CA PHE A 112 -9.79 -2.41 -9.28
C PHE A 112 -9.12 -3.47 -8.42
N VAL A 113 -8.45 -4.46 -9.02
CA VAL A 113 -7.67 -5.47 -8.29
C VAL A 113 -6.55 -4.80 -7.48
N THR A 114 -5.77 -3.91 -8.11
CA THR A 114 -4.70 -3.18 -7.44
C THR A 114 -5.23 -2.27 -6.32
N MET A 115 -6.28 -1.50 -6.60
CA MET A 115 -6.91 -0.61 -5.63
C MET A 115 -7.53 -1.36 -4.44
N ASP A 116 -8.11 -2.54 -4.67
CA ASP A 116 -8.68 -3.40 -3.61
C ASP A 116 -7.59 -3.94 -2.68
N VAL A 117 -6.48 -4.45 -3.23
CA VAL A 117 -5.35 -4.92 -2.40
C VAL A 117 -4.76 -3.78 -1.55
N GLN A 118 -4.65 -2.57 -2.11
CA GLN A 118 -4.22 -1.38 -1.36
C GLN A 118 -5.17 -1.03 -0.23
N ALA A 119 -6.47 -1.00 -0.52
CA ALA A 119 -7.51 -0.63 0.42
C ALA A 119 -7.56 -1.58 1.62
N ARG A 120 -7.50 -2.90 1.36
CA ARG A 120 -7.46 -3.92 2.41
C ARG A 120 -6.24 -3.80 3.33
N GLY A 121 -5.14 -3.23 2.84
CA GLY A 121 -3.92 -3.03 3.64
C GLY A 121 -4.04 -1.94 4.71
N ILE A 122 -5.09 -1.12 4.68
CA ILE A 122 -5.31 0.02 5.61
C ILE A 122 -6.69 -0.01 6.28
N MET A 123 -7.44 -1.09 6.11
CA MET A 123 -8.75 -1.29 6.73
C MET A 123 -8.59 -2.04 8.05
N SER A 124 -9.47 -1.72 8.99
CA SER A 124 -9.65 -2.52 10.20
C SER A 124 -10.32 -3.87 9.90
N ASP A 125 -10.16 -4.83 10.81
CA ASP A 125 -10.84 -6.13 10.74
C ASP A 125 -12.38 -5.96 10.64
N GLU A 126 -12.93 -4.98 11.35
CA GLU A 126 -14.35 -4.65 11.29
C GLU A 126 -14.79 -4.21 9.88
N GLU A 127 -14.00 -3.35 9.24
CA GLU A 127 -14.27 -2.90 7.87
C GLU A 127 -14.11 -4.02 6.85
N LEU A 128 -13.05 -4.84 6.99
CA LEU A 128 -12.79 -6.00 6.13
C LEU A 128 -13.93 -7.01 6.17
N SER A 129 -14.48 -7.31 7.36
CA SER A 129 -15.61 -8.24 7.52
C SER A 129 -16.87 -7.81 6.76
N LYS A 130 -17.01 -6.49 6.49
CA LYS A 130 -18.15 -5.88 5.78
C LYS A 130 -17.77 -5.47 4.35
N TRP A 131 -16.55 -5.76 3.90
CA TRP A 131 -16.04 -5.33 2.60
C TRP A 131 -16.56 -6.22 1.46
N GLU A 132 -16.33 -5.80 0.21
CA GLU A 132 -16.68 -6.64 -0.94
C GLU A 132 -15.70 -7.83 -1.05
N PRO A 133 -16.11 -8.96 -1.66
CA PRO A 133 -15.20 -10.06 -1.99
C PRO A 133 -14.09 -9.60 -2.93
N HIS A 134 -12.95 -10.31 -2.91
CA HIS A 134 -11.87 -10.05 -3.86
C HIS A 134 -12.39 -10.13 -5.30
N PRO A 135 -12.07 -9.15 -6.16
CA PRO A 135 -12.45 -9.20 -7.58
C PRO A 135 -11.79 -10.41 -8.26
N LYS A 136 -12.46 -10.98 -9.28
CA LYS A 136 -11.93 -12.11 -10.04
C LYS A 136 -10.55 -11.78 -10.61
N ARG A 137 -9.59 -12.66 -10.37
CA ARG A 137 -8.23 -12.55 -10.89
C ARG A 137 -8.06 -13.58 -11.98
N LYS A 138 -7.56 -13.15 -13.13
CA LYS A 138 -7.07 -14.08 -14.14
C LYS A 138 -5.59 -14.27 -13.87
N PHE A 139 -5.25 -15.36 -13.18
CA PHE A 139 -3.86 -15.78 -13.02
C PHE A 139 -3.28 -16.01 -14.41
N LEU A 140 -2.39 -15.13 -14.87
CA LEU A 140 -1.67 -15.37 -16.11
C LEU A 140 -0.50 -16.29 -15.78
N THR A 141 -0.39 -17.39 -16.51
CA THR A 141 0.80 -18.24 -16.46
C THR A 141 2.01 -17.39 -16.86
N PRO A 142 3.08 -17.36 -16.05
CA PRO A 142 4.31 -16.65 -16.41
C PRO A 142 4.86 -17.16 -17.75
N PRO A 143 5.35 -16.28 -18.64
CA PRO A 143 5.89 -16.68 -19.93
C PRO A 143 7.15 -17.52 -19.71
N ALA A 144 7.45 -18.43 -20.65
CA ALA A 144 8.67 -19.24 -20.58
C ALA A 144 9.95 -18.39 -20.49
N ARG A 145 9.94 -17.18 -21.08
CA ARG A 145 11.02 -16.20 -21.00
C ARG A 145 10.46 -14.77 -21.01
N PHE A 146 11.09 -13.87 -20.28
CA PHE A 146 10.79 -12.44 -20.39
C PHE A 146 11.46 -11.82 -21.61
N ARG A 147 10.75 -10.91 -22.28
CA ARG A 147 11.27 -10.18 -23.47
C ARG A 147 11.39 -8.69 -23.23
N THR A 148 10.65 -8.14 -22.28
CA THR A 148 10.62 -6.71 -21.98
C THR A 148 10.52 -6.48 -20.48
N PHE A 149 11.02 -5.33 -20.01
CA PHE A 149 10.84 -4.90 -18.62
C PHE A 149 9.37 -4.77 -18.21
N ALA A 150 8.51 -4.28 -19.12
CA ALA A 150 7.08 -4.16 -18.87
C ALA A 150 6.44 -5.53 -18.61
N GLN A 151 6.83 -6.56 -19.37
CA GLN A 151 6.35 -7.92 -19.17
C GLN A 151 6.83 -8.47 -17.81
N ALA A 152 8.14 -8.37 -17.52
CA ALA A 152 8.68 -8.84 -16.24
C ALA A 152 8.01 -8.14 -15.05
N ARG A 153 7.90 -6.81 -15.09
CA ARG A 153 7.24 -6.01 -14.06
C ARG A 153 5.81 -6.46 -13.82
N TYR A 154 5.04 -6.65 -14.89
CA TYR A 154 3.64 -7.07 -14.80
C TYR A 154 3.48 -8.39 -14.03
N TYR A 155 4.33 -9.38 -14.30
CA TYR A 155 4.24 -10.69 -13.64
C TYR A 155 4.69 -10.65 -12.18
N PHE A 156 5.74 -9.90 -11.85
CA PHE A 156 6.15 -9.72 -10.44
C PHE A 156 5.14 -8.89 -9.63
N GLU A 157 4.53 -7.87 -10.24
CA GLU A 157 3.45 -7.09 -9.61
C GLU A 157 2.21 -7.98 -9.38
N SER A 158 1.90 -8.86 -10.32
CA SER A 158 0.79 -9.81 -10.19
C SER A 158 1.07 -10.85 -9.09
N ALA A 159 2.30 -11.39 -9.03
CA ALA A 159 2.72 -12.30 -7.96
C ALA A 159 2.62 -11.64 -6.58
N PHE A 160 3.00 -10.36 -6.47
CA PHE A 160 2.82 -9.56 -5.26
C PHE A 160 1.34 -9.40 -4.89
N ILE A 161 0.50 -9.00 -5.84
CA ILE A 161 -0.95 -8.86 -5.66
C ILE A 161 -1.58 -10.16 -5.18
N ASP A 162 -1.18 -11.30 -5.74
CA ASP A 162 -1.69 -12.62 -5.40
C ASP A 162 -1.23 -13.07 -4.01
N MET A 163 0.05 -12.86 -3.67
CA MET A 163 0.58 -13.11 -2.33
C MET A 163 -0.17 -12.29 -1.27
N MET A 164 -0.37 -11.00 -1.52
CA MET A 164 -1.07 -10.11 -0.59
C MET A 164 -2.51 -10.56 -0.35
N ALA A 165 -3.20 -10.99 -1.39
CA ALA A 165 -4.59 -11.42 -1.27
C ALA A 165 -4.76 -12.78 -0.64
N PHE A 166 -3.87 -13.74 -0.95
CA PHE A 166 -3.79 -14.99 -0.22
C PHE A 166 -3.66 -14.71 1.27
N ARG A 167 -2.73 -13.82 1.65
CA ARG A 167 -2.52 -13.46 3.05
C ARG A 167 -3.73 -12.77 3.69
N GLN A 168 -4.35 -11.82 2.98
CA GLN A 168 -5.55 -11.10 3.43
C GLN A 168 -6.76 -12.03 3.57
N GLU A 169 -6.93 -13.01 2.67
CA GLU A 169 -8.02 -13.98 2.75
C GLU A 169 -7.89 -14.90 3.96
N LEU A 170 -6.65 -15.29 4.33
CA LEU A 170 -6.42 -16.05 5.55
C LEU A 170 -6.79 -15.28 6.82
N ASP A 171 -6.67 -13.95 6.81
CA ASP A 171 -7.03 -13.11 7.94
C ASP A 171 -8.55 -12.92 8.05
N VAL A 172 -9.24 -12.74 6.91
CA VAL A 172 -10.67 -12.38 6.89
C VAL A 172 -11.59 -13.61 6.81
N ASN A 173 -11.26 -14.58 5.96
CA ASN A 173 -12.05 -15.80 5.72
C ASN A 173 -11.15 -17.04 5.77
N PRO A 174 -10.58 -17.37 6.93
CA PRO A 174 -9.67 -18.51 7.06
C PRO A 174 -10.35 -19.81 6.60
N PRO A 175 -9.64 -20.68 5.86
CA PRO A 175 -10.18 -21.94 5.39
C PRO A 175 -10.53 -22.86 6.56
N LYS A 176 -11.67 -23.55 6.43
CA LYS A 176 -12.23 -24.43 7.47
C LYS A 176 -12.27 -25.89 6.99
N GLY A 177 -12.45 -26.79 7.95
CA GLY A 177 -12.62 -28.22 7.71
C GLY A 177 -11.30 -28.99 7.56
N PRO A 178 -11.37 -30.32 7.47
CA PRO A 178 -10.18 -31.18 7.47
C PRO A 178 -9.24 -30.86 6.30
N GLY A 179 -7.94 -30.84 6.58
CA GLY A 179 -6.88 -30.56 5.61
C GLY A 179 -6.79 -29.09 5.19
N ALA A 180 -7.34 -28.16 5.97
CA ALA A 180 -7.24 -26.73 5.69
C ALA A 180 -5.78 -26.26 5.69
N ALA A 181 -5.00 -26.61 6.71
CA ALA A 181 -3.58 -26.27 6.78
C ALA A 181 -2.80 -26.85 5.61
N GLN A 182 -3.13 -28.07 5.17
CA GLN A 182 -2.49 -28.70 4.02
C GLN A 182 -2.75 -27.92 2.73
N ARG A 183 -4.00 -27.52 2.46
CA ARG A 183 -4.35 -26.69 1.28
C ARG A 183 -3.67 -25.31 1.32
N VAL A 184 -3.59 -24.69 2.50
CA VAL A 184 -2.89 -23.42 2.70
C VAL A 184 -1.40 -23.58 2.41
N LYS A 185 -0.79 -24.64 2.93
CA LYS A 185 0.62 -24.97 2.69
C LYS A 185 0.90 -25.23 1.20
N GLU A 186 0.05 -25.99 0.52
CA GLU A 186 0.16 -26.24 -0.93
C GLU A 186 0.09 -24.94 -1.73
N THR A 187 -0.83 -24.05 -1.39
CA THR A 187 -0.96 -22.73 -2.03
C THR A 187 0.30 -21.88 -1.82
N ARG A 188 0.86 -21.86 -0.60
CA ARG A 188 2.11 -21.16 -0.29
C ARG A 188 3.30 -21.74 -1.07
N LEU A 189 3.42 -23.07 -1.15
CA LEU A 189 4.47 -23.75 -1.91
C LEU A 189 4.38 -23.46 -3.42
N GLU A 190 3.17 -23.37 -3.96
CA GLU A 190 2.97 -22.99 -5.36
C GLU A 190 3.41 -21.56 -5.64
N HIS A 191 3.08 -20.61 -4.75
CA HIS A 191 3.59 -19.24 -4.85
C HIS A 191 5.12 -19.17 -4.75
N GLU A 192 5.73 -19.96 -3.87
CA GLU A 192 7.18 -20.06 -3.73
C GLU A 192 7.84 -20.57 -5.02
N ARG A 193 7.37 -21.71 -5.53
CA ARG A 193 7.84 -22.30 -6.79
C ARG A 193 7.71 -21.33 -7.96
N GLN A 194 6.55 -20.70 -8.12
CA GLN A 194 6.33 -19.72 -9.20
C GLN A 194 7.29 -18.53 -9.09
N THR A 195 7.53 -18.04 -7.87
CA THR A 195 8.43 -16.91 -7.62
C THR A 195 9.88 -17.27 -7.95
N GLU A 196 10.32 -18.47 -7.58
CA GLU A 196 11.66 -18.98 -7.92
C GLU A 196 11.84 -19.11 -9.43
N GLU A 197 10.91 -19.78 -10.12
CA GLU A 197 10.96 -19.93 -11.57
C GLU A 197 10.97 -18.59 -12.31
N MET A 198 10.18 -17.61 -11.85
CA MET A 198 10.20 -16.26 -12.42
C MET A 198 11.50 -15.51 -12.08
N SER A 199 12.11 -15.78 -10.93
CA SER A 199 13.40 -15.19 -10.55
C SER A 199 14.51 -15.66 -11.49
N ASP A 200 14.58 -16.96 -11.77
CA ASP A 200 15.57 -17.52 -12.69
C ASP A 200 15.42 -16.95 -14.11
N ARG A 201 14.16 -16.84 -14.59
CA ARG A 201 13.86 -16.24 -15.90
C ARG A 201 14.19 -14.76 -15.95
N LEU A 202 14.05 -14.04 -14.83
CA LEU A 202 14.45 -12.64 -14.73
C LEU A 202 15.98 -12.53 -14.82
N ASP A 203 16.71 -13.35 -14.09
CA ASP A 203 18.17 -13.30 -14.09
C ASP A 203 18.74 -13.71 -15.47
N GLU A 204 18.13 -14.68 -16.17
CA GLU A 204 18.44 -14.98 -17.58
C GLU A 204 18.19 -13.77 -18.49
N PHE A 205 17.02 -13.13 -18.37
CA PHE A 205 16.66 -11.96 -19.16
C PHE A 205 17.64 -10.79 -18.92
N LEU A 206 17.98 -10.50 -17.67
CA LEU A 206 18.92 -9.44 -17.31
C LEU A 206 20.35 -9.75 -17.76
N GLY A 207 20.78 -11.02 -17.71
CA GLY A 207 22.09 -11.45 -18.19
C GLY A 207 22.28 -11.28 -19.71
N GLN A 208 21.20 -11.32 -20.49
CA GLN A 208 21.23 -11.09 -21.94
C GLN A 208 21.34 -9.59 -22.30
N LEU A 209 21.00 -8.69 -21.37
CA LEU A 209 21.08 -7.25 -21.55
C LEU A 209 22.52 -6.77 -21.24
N SER A 210 23.45 -7.17 -22.09
CA SER A 210 24.90 -6.99 -21.93
C SER A 210 25.37 -5.55 -21.68
N ASN A 211 24.54 -4.52 -21.91
CA ASN A 211 24.87 -3.11 -21.64
C ASN A 211 23.63 -2.27 -21.27
N VAL A 212 23.06 -2.47 -20.08
CA VAL A 212 22.00 -1.58 -19.56
C VAL A 212 22.59 -0.20 -19.25
N THR A 213 22.28 0.78 -20.09
CA THR A 213 22.89 2.13 -20.02
C THR A 213 21.89 3.23 -19.66
N SER A 214 20.62 3.08 -20.02
CA SER A 214 19.62 4.13 -19.77
C SER A 214 19.17 4.16 -18.31
N GLN A 215 18.86 5.36 -17.82
CA GLN A 215 18.33 5.54 -16.46
C GLN A 215 16.96 4.86 -16.28
N ALA A 216 16.12 4.89 -17.31
CA ALA A 216 14.79 4.27 -17.28
C ALA A 216 14.86 2.74 -17.17
N ASP A 217 15.84 2.11 -17.82
CA ASP A 217 16.05 0.68 -17.71
C ASP A 217 16.54 0.31 -16.30
N ARG A 218 17.46 1.10 -15.71
CA ARG A 218 17.89 0.91 -14.32
C ARG A 218 16.74 1.00 -13.34
N GLU A 219 15.91 2.05 -13.46
CA GLU A 219 14.72 2.23 -12.60
C GLU A 219 13.72 1.08 -12.79
N SER A 220 13.57 0.56 -14.02
CA SER A 220 12.72 -0.60 -14.29
C SER A 220 13.26 -1.87 -13.62
N ILE A 221 14.57 -2.12 -13.70
CA ILE A 221 15.21 -3.27 -13.06
C ILE A 221 15.06 -3.21 -11.54
N LEU A 222 15.32 -2.04 -10.94
CA LEU A 222 15.15 -1.83 -9.51
C LEU A 222 13.71 -2.08 -9.08
N GLY A 223 12.71 -1.56 -9.81
CA GLY A 223 11.30 -1.79 -9.51
C GLY A 223 10.88 -3.26 -9.60
N ILE A 224 11.37 -4.00 -10.62
CA ILE A 224 11.10 -5.44 -10.75
C ILE A 224 11.74 -6.22 -9.58
N ARG A 225 13.00 -5.94 -9.25
CA ARG A 225 13.69 -6.57 -8.12
C ARG A 225 13.00 -6.26 -6.80
N LEU A 226 12.51 -5.04 -6.61
CA LEU A 226 11.79 -4.65 -5.41
C LEU A 226 10.53 -5.50 -5.20
N PHE A 227 9.76 -5.79 -6.26
CA PHE A 227 8.63 -6.72 -6.15
C PHE A 227 9.08 -8.15 -5.85
N ARG A 228 10.13 -8.63 -6.52
CA ARG A 228 10.70 -9.97 -6.27
C ARG A 228 11.06 -10.16 -4.79
N GLU A 229 11.83 -9.23 -4.22
CA GLU A 229 12.26 -9.34 -2.83
C GLU A 229 11.11 -9.15 -1.83
N GLN A 230 10.13 -8.28 -2.13
CA GLN A 230 8.91 -8.20 -1.32
C GLN A 230 8.17 -9.54 -1.24
N VAL A 231 7.93 -10.20 -2.38
CA VAL A 231 7.23 -11.49 -2.42
C VAL A 231 8.00 -12.55 -1.63
N ARG A 232 9.33 -12.62 -1.80
CA ARG A 232 10.20 -13.53 -1.05
C ARG A 232 10.11 -13.31 0.46
N VAL A 233 10.19 -12.06 0.91
CA VAL A 233 10.07 -11.73 2.34
C VAL A 233 8.69 -12.11 2.87
N TYR A 234 7.60 -11.83 2.14
CA TYR A 234 6.26 -12.23 2.57
C TYR A 234 6.09 -13.76 2.66
N LEU A 235 6.70 -14.51 1.74
CA LEU A 235 6.72 -15.98 1.79
C LEU A 235 7.48 -16.54 3.00
N LYS A 236 8.55 -15.85 3.43
CA LYS A 236 9.34 -16.20 4.63
C LYS A 236 8.65 -15.78 5.93
N LEU A 237 7.90 -14.67 5.93
CA LEU A 237 7.07 -14.24 7.06
C LEU A 237 5.92 -15.22 7.37
N PHE A 238 5.54 -16.08 6.43
CA PHE A 238 4.51 -17.08 6.64
C PHE A 238 5.09 -18.34 7.28
N LYS A 239 4.86 -18.50 8.60
CA LYS A 239 5.33 -19.68 9.35
C LYS A 239 4.43 -20.90 9.13
N GLY A 240 3.12 -20.67 9.07
CA GLY A 240 2.14 -21.76 9.01
C GLY A 240 0.71 -21.27 9.17
N PHE A 241 -0.21 -22.22 9.30
CA PHE A 241 -1.62 -21.97 9.56
C PHE A 241 -2.08 -22.86 10.72
N ASP A 242 -2.55 -22.24 11.79
CA ASP A 242 -3.08 -22.90 12.97
C ASP A 242 -4.55 -23.25 12.70
N GLU A 243 -4.85 -24.55 12.53
CA GLU A 243 -6.21 -25.02 12.23
C GLU A 243 -7.17 -24.81 13.41
N GLU A 244 -6.67 -24.81 14.66
CA GLU A 244 -7.50 -24.65 15.86
C GLU A 244 -7.89 -23.18 16.04
N LYS A 245 -6.94 -22.27 15.85
CA LYS A 245 -7.18 -20.82 15.95
C LYS A 245 -7.75 -20.21 14.68
N HIS A 246 -7.77 -20.96 13.58
CA HIS A 246 -8.12 -20.45 12.25
C HIS A 246 -7.33 -19.19 11.88
N ALA A 247 -6.03 -19.19 12.15
CA ALA A 247 -5.19 -18.00 12.00
C ALA A 247 -3.85 -18.36 11.36
N ARG A 248 -3.33 -17.46 10.52
CA ARG A 248 -1.96 -17.57 10.02
C ARG A 248 -0.95 -17.27 11.12
N GLU A 249 0.12 -18.04 11.13
CA GLU A 249 1.26 -17.81 12.01
C GLU A 249 2.30 -16.94 11.29
N ILE A 250 2.81 -15.95 12.02
CA ILE A 250 3.82 -15.02 11.52
C ILE A 250 5.18 -15.46 12.05
N ASP A 251 6.17 -15.57 11.16
CA ASP A 251 7.56 -15.69 11.56
C ASP A 251 8.14 -14.30 11.82
N TRP A 252 8.63 -14.06 13.03
CA TRP A 252 9.24 -12.79 13.42
C TRP A 252 10.76 -12.73 13.19
N HIS A 253 11.37 -13.82 12.69
CA HIS A 253 12.81 -14.00 12.51
C HIS A 253 13.24 -14.01 11.04
N VAL A 254 12.67 -13.12 10.23
CA VAL A 254 13.12 -12.96 8.84
C VAL A 254 14.55 -12.42 8.81
N ASP A 255 15.33 -12.90 7.84
CA ASP A 255 16.71 -12.46 7.61
C ASP A 255 16.79 -10.94 7.38
N GLU A 256 17.62 -10.28 8.17
CA GLU A 256 17.85 -8.83 8.06
C GLU A 256 18.51 -8.46 6.73
N GLN A 257 19.25 -9.38 6.10
CA GLN A 257 19.83 -9.16 4.78
C GLN A 257 18.74 -8.98 3.71
N ASP A 258 17.67 -9.78 3.74
CA ASP A 258 16.56 -9.64 2.81
C ASP A 258 15.87 -8.27 2.96
N MET A 259 15.64 -7.85 4.21
CA MET A 259 15.06 -6.54 4.52
C MET A 259 15.99 -5.39 4.11
N GLY A 260 17.31 -5.56 4.30
CA GLY A 260 18.34 -4.61 3.88
C GLY A 260 18.31 -4.38 2.37
N VAL A 261 18.23 -5.45 1.57
CA VAL A 261 18.12 -5.36 0.10
C VAL A 261 16.88 -4.55 -0.32
N ILE A 262 15.74 -4.73 0.36
CA ILE A 262 14.53 -3.93 0.07
C ILE A 262 14.80 -2.44 0.30
N VAL A 263 15.42 -2.06 1.43
CA VAL A 263 15.73 -0.66 1.74
C VAL A 263 16.74 -0.06 0.76
N GLU A 264 17.74 -0.83 0.34
CA GLU A 264 18.73 -0.40 -0.65
C GLU A 264 18.09 -0.15 -2.00
N LEU A 265 17.30 -1.10 -2.52
CA LEU A 265 16.56 -0.94 -3.78
C LEU A 265 15.62 0.27 -3.73
N ALA A 266 14.92 0.47 -2.61
CA ALA A 266 14.03 1.61 -2.41
C ALA A 266 14.81 2.94 -2.35
N GLY A 267 15.94 2.97 -1.64
CA GLY A 267 16.83 4.12 -1.55
C GLY A 267 17.42 4.51 -2.91
N GLU A 268 17.84 3.53 -3.72
CA GLU A 268 18.33 3.76 -5.08
C GLU A 268 17.23 4.30 -6.01
N LEU A 269 16.02 3.73 -5.96
CA LEU A 269 14.87 4.24 -6.72
C LEU A 269 14.53 5.68 -6.37
N LEU A 270 14.64 6.04 -5.09
CA LEU A 270 14.39 7.38 -4.58
C LEU A 270 15.59 8.33 -4.77
N LYS A 271 16.75 7.79 -5.16
CA LYS A 271 18.03 8.53 -5.24
C LYS A 271 18.38 9.18 -3.89
N ALA A 272 18.08 8.45 -2.81
CA ALA A 272 18.28 8.90 -1.45
C ALA A 272 19.73 8.71 -0.97
N PRO A 273 20.23 9.55 -0.06
CA PRO A 273 21.51 9.32 0.61
C PRO A 273 21.54 7.97 1.33
N ALA A 274 22.69 7.28 1.30
CA ALA A 274 22.84 5.95 1.89
C ALA A 274 22.73 5.98 3.43
N ASP A 275 23.10 7.10 4.04
CA ASP A 275 23.11 7.35 5.49
C ASP A 275 21.82 8.01 6.01
N LEU A 276 20.80 8.13 5.17
CA LEU A 276 19.52 8.74 5.55
C LEU A 276 18.89 8.00 6.74
N SER A 277 18.51 8.76 7.77
CA SER A 277 17.82 8.28 8.95
C SER A 277 17.02 9.41 9.58
N ILE A 278 16.13 9.05 10.51
CA ILE A 278 15.36 10.02 11.28
C ILE A 278 16.33 10.93 12.06
N PRO A 279 16.24 12.26 11.91
CA PRO A 279 17.12 13.18 12.65
C PRO A 279 16.99 13.02 14.16
N ALA A 280 18.11 13.14 14.88
CA ALA A 280 18.09 13.08 16.33
C ALA A 280 17.25 14.23 16.92
N GLY A 281 16.28 13.88 17.77
CA GLY A 281 15.41 14.86 18.43
C GLY A 281 14.21 15.34 17.61
N ALA A 282 14.08 14.91 16.35
CA ALA A 282 12.88 15.13 15.55
C ALA A 282 11.66 14.44 16.19
N VAL A 283 10.47 14.95 15.91
CA VAL A 283 9.20 14.40 16.37
C VAL A 283 8.25 14.17 15.21
N PRO A 284 7.30 13.22 15.30
CA PRO A 284 6.35 12.95 14.22
C PRO A 284 5.55 14.17 13.76
N GLU A 285 5.34 15.16 14.62
CA GLU A 285 4.64 16.42 14.30
C GLU A 285 5.44 17.34 13.37
N ASP A 286 6.76 17.17 13.25
CA ASP A 286 7.59 17.91 12.29
C ASP A 286 7.21 17.58 10.83
N TYR A 287 6.52 16.46 10.63
CA TYR A 287 6.11 15.92 9.34
C TYR A 287 4.57 15.94 9.25
N TYR A 288 4.00 16.69 8.30
CA TYR A 288 2.62 17.24 8.33
C TYR A 288 2.39 18.34 9.39
N PRO A 289 3.02 19.51 9.20
CA PRO A 289 2.86 20.64 10.08
C PRO A 289 1.49 21.30 9.88
N PHE A 290 0.99 21.99 10.90
CA PHE A 290 -0.37 22.53 10.90
C PHE A 290 -0.54 23.60 9.80
N PRO A 291 -1.78 23.91 9.36
CA PRO A 291 -2.02 24.97 8.38
C PRO A 291 -1.36 26.33 8.73
N SER A 292 -1.16 26.62 10.03
CA SER A 292 -0.45 27.80 10.53
C SER A 292 1.04 27.83 10.20
N ASP A 293 1.65 26.67 9.95
CA ASP A 293 3.08 26.51 9.68
C ASP A 293 3.39 26.56 8.16
N VAL A 294 2.34 26.49 7.32
CA VAL A 294 2.43 26.49 5.86
C VAL A 294 3.08 27.77 5.32
N GLU A 295 2.88 28.91 5.98
CA GLU A 295 3.50 30.19 5.58
C GLU A 295 5.03 30.13 5.67
N ASN A 296 5.58 29.57 6.75
CA ASN A 296 7.03 29.42 6.93
C ASN A 296 7.62 28.38 5.98
N ILE A 297 6.89 27.30 5.73
CA ILE A 297 7.34 26.22 4.85
C ILE A 297 7.38 26.70 3.41
N SER A 298 6.40 27.50 2.97
CA SER A 298 6.31 28.00 1.60
C SER A 298 7.57 28.74 1.11
N GLN A 299 8.40 29.27 2.02
CA GLN A 299 9.58 30.07 1.73
C GLN A 299 10.89 29.28 1.54
N MET A 300 10.99 28.02 2.00
CA MET A 300 12.21 27.22 1.79
C MET A 300 12.27 26.67 0.36
N GLU A 301 13.43 26.56 -0.29
CA GLU A 301 13.50 25.89 -1.60
C GLU A 301 13.14 24.39 -1.46
N ILE A 302 12.28 23.88 -2.35
CA ILE A 302 11.93 22.45 -2.39
C ILE A 302 12.96 21.76 -3.28
N PRO A 303 13.79 20.85 -2.74
CA PRO A 303 14.63 20.01 -3.58
C PRO A 303 13.75 19.22 -4.54
N ALA A 304 14.16 19.05 -5.80
CA ALA A 304 13.31 18.40 -6.81
C ALA A 304 12.85 16.98 -6.42
N TYR A 305 13.62 16.28 -5.58
CA TYR A 305 13.31 14.95 -5.04
C TYR A 305 12.23 14.94 -3.93
N SER A 306 11.92 16.10 -3.34
CA SER A 306 10.88 16.25 -2.31
C SER A 306 9.50 16.62 -2.89
N ARG A 307 9.36 16.65 -4.22
CA ARG A 307 8.05 16.86 -4.87
C ARG A 307 7.24 15.57 -4.80
N PRO A 308 5.96 15.64 -4.41
CA PRO A 308 5.17 14.44 -4.20
C PRO A 308 4.86 13.73 -5.52
N VAL A 309 4.96 12.40 -5.51
CA VAL A 309 4.64 11.53 -6.65
C VAL A 309 3.32 10.81 -6.40
N PHE A 310 2.44 10.78 -7.41
CA PHE A 310 1.24 9.96 -7.38
C PHE A 310 1.41 8.72 -8.27
N SER A 311 1.05 7.57 -7.73
CA SER A 311 0.97 6.29 -8.44
C SER A 311 -0.35 5.61 -8.06
N SER A 312 -1.03 5.01 -9.03
CA SER A 312 -2.15 4.11 -8.74
C SER A 312 -1.70 2.69 -8.37
N CYS A 313 -0.44 2.34 -8.64
CA CYS A 313 0.15 1.05 -8.30
C CYS A 313 0.78 1.07 -6.91
N SER A 314 0.73 -0.07 -6.22
CA SER A 314 1.52 -0.35 -5.01
C SER A 314 2.92 -0.77 -5.41
N GLY A 315 3.94 -0.35 -4.68
CA GLY A 315 5.24 -1.00 -4.84
C GLY A 315 6.30 -0.49 -3.87
N LEU A 316 6.60 0.81 -3.93
CA LEU A 316 7.68 1.37 -3.11
C LEU A 316 7.22 1.53 -1.66
N LEU A 317 6.02 2.07 -1.46
CA LEU A 317 5.51 2.34 -0.13
C LEU A 317 5.18 1.06 0.63
N SER A 318 4.65 0.03 -0.05
CA SER A 318 4.45 -1.30 0.57
C SER A 318 5.77 -1.92 1.01
N ALA A 319 6.84 -1.75 0.22
CA ALA A 319 8.16 -2.29 0.54
C ALA A 319 8.77 -1.61 1.78
N LEU A 320 8.69 -0.28 1.84
CA LEU A 320 9.16 0.49 2.99
C LEU A 320 8.34 0.17 4.25
N TRP A 321 7.02 0.05 4.12
CA TRP A 321 6.13 -0.35 5.20
C TRP A 321 6.45 -1.75 5.73
N LEU A 322 6.71 -2.71 4.84
CA LEU A 322 7.13 -4.06 5.20
C LEU A 322 8.38 -4.05 6.08
N VAL A 323 9.43 -3.31 5.68
CA VAL A 323 10.65 -3.20 6.50
C VAL A 323 10.36 -2.48 7.81
N ALA A 324 9.70 -1.32 7.76
CA ALA A 324 9.45 -0.48 8.93
C ALA A 324 8.62 -1.18 10.01
N SER A 325 7.72 -2.09 9.60
CA SER A 325 6.86 -2.85 10.51
C SER A 325 7.38 -4.23 10.92
N ARG A 326 8.35 -4.81 10.20
CA ARG A 326 8.75 -6.22 10.40
C ARG A 326 10.23 -6.46 10.66
N ALA A 327 11.15 -5.59 10.25
CA ALA A 327 12.57 -5.80 10.51
C ALA A 327 12.88 -5.85 12.01
N ASN A 328 13.91 -6.57 12.43
CA ASN A 328 14.40 -6.51 13.82
C ASN A 328 15.35 -5.35 14.03
N SER A 329 16.11 -4.99 12.99
CA SER A 329 17.05 -3.87 13.03
C SER A 329 16.31 -2.54 13.13
N ALA A 330 16.46 -1.90 14.28
CA ALA A 330 15.92 -0.57 14.50
C ALA A 330 16.57 0.48 13.59
N VAL A 331 17.77 0.21 13.04
CA VAL A 331 18.45 1.04 12.05
C VAL A 331 17.76 0.95 10.69
N LEU A 332 17.46 -0.27 10.21
CA LEU A 332 16.72 -0.47 8.97
C LEU A 332 15.33 0.15 9.05
N ARG A 333 14.63 -0.01 10.18
CA ARG A 333 13.32 0.61 10.41
C ARG A 333 13.37 2.13 10.36
N ARG A 334 14.31 2.77 11.08
CA ARG A 334 14.49 4.23 11.04
C ARG A 334 14.80 4.73 9.63
N ARG A 335 15.62 4.01 8.86
CA ARG A 335 15.91 4.37 7.46
C ARG A 335 14.67 4.25 6.57
N ALA A 336 13.90 3.16 6.70
CA ALA A 336 12.65 2.99 5.95
C ALA A 336 11.62 4.08 6.29
N ILE A 337 11.51 4.45 7.58
CA ILE A 337 10.67 5.56 8.03
C ILE A 337 11.14 6.88 7.42
N ALA A 338 12.43 7.19 7.48
CA ALA A 338 12.98 8.42 6.89
C ALA A 338 12.72 8.49 5.37
N LEU A 339 12.86 7.39 4.64
CA LEU A 339 12.52 7.33 3.21
C LEU A 339 11.04 7.63 2.94
N MET A 340 10.12 7.16 3.80
CA MET A 340 8.68 7.45 3.66
C MET A 340 8.33 8.93 3.94
N LEU A 341 9.05 9.55 4.89
CA LEU A 341 8.83 10.93 5.32
C LEU A 341 9.46 11.96 4.37
N ASP A 342 10.69 11.74 3.93
CA ASP A 342 11.49 12.71 3.18
C ASP A 342 11.26 12.63 1.66
N PHE A 343 10.64 11.55 1.19
CA PHE A 343 10.23 11.36 -0.21
C PHE A 343 8.71 11.19 -0.31
N PRO A 344 7.95 12.30 -0.17
CA PRO A 344 6.49 12.32 -0.27
C PRO A 344 5.95 11.56 -1.47
N ARG A 345 5.05 10.61 -1.24
CA ARG A 345 4.35 9.91 -2.30
C ARG A 345 2.96 9.44 -1.89
N ARG A 346 2.10 9.32 -2.90
CA ARG A 346 0.76 8.75 -2.78
C ARG A 346 0.65 7.51 -3.67
N GLU A 347 0.42 6.35 -3.07
CA GLU A 347 0.12 5.07 -3.76
C GLU A 347 -1.36 4.74 -3.59
N GLY A 348 -2.20 5.34 -4.43
CA GLY A 348 -3.66 5.29 -4.26
C GLY A 348 -4.08 5.84 -2.89
N VAL A 349 -4.69 5.00 -2.07
CA VAL A 349 -5.11 5.36 -0.70
C VAL A 349 -3.96 5.48 0.29
N TRP A 350 -2.78 4.92 -0.02
CA TRP A 350 -1.61 5.02 0.83
C TRP A 350 -0.90 6.36 0.67
N ASP A 351 -0.59 6.98 1.79
CA ASP A 351 0.14 8.24 1.92
C ASP A 351 1.46 7.94 2.64
N SER A 352 2.59 8.23 2.00
CA SER A 352 3.90 7.85 2.54
C SER A 352 4.22 8.54 3.85
N VAL A 353 3.89 9.82 3.97
CA VAL A 353 4.23 10.59 5.15
C VAL A 353 3.34 10.15 6.33
N VAL A 354 2.05 9.91 6.09
CA VAL A 354 1.15 9.32 7.10
C VAL A 354 1.64 7.92 7.52
N ALA A 355 1.96 7.05 6.56
CA ALA A 355 2.48 5.71 6.86
C ALA A 355 3.81 5.78 7.64
N GLY A 356 4.70 6.70 7.28
CA GLY A 356 5.95 6.96 8.00
C GLY A 356 5.73 7.37 9.45
N ARG A 357 4.75 8.25 9.71
CA ARG A 357 4.38 8.66 11.09
C ARG A 357 3.77 7.52 11.89
N VAL A 358 2.88 6.72 11.29
CA VAL A 358 2.34 5.52 11.95
C VAL A 358 3.47 4.54 12.28
N ALA A 359 4.39 4.30 11.35
CA ALA A 359 5.54 3.42 11.58
C ALA A 359 6.50 3.97 12.65
N TRP A 360 6.69 5.29 12.71
CA TRP A 360 7.44 5.95 13.79
C TRP A 360 6.80 5.70 15.15
N GLU A 361 5.50 5.95 15.28
CA GLU A 361 4.75 5.68 16.50
C GLU A 361 4.86 4.20 16.91
N SER A 362 4.72 3.28 15.95
CA SER A 362 4.93 1.84 16.18
C SER A 362 6.31 1.56 16.75
N LEU A 363 7.37 2.04 16.10
CA LEU A 363 8.76 1.81 16.56
C LEU A 363 9.01 2.41 17.95
N THR A 364 8.47 3.60 18.21
CA THR A 364 8.61 4.26 19.53
C THR A 364 7.92 3.45 20.61
N LEU A 365 6.72 2.94 20.34
CA LEU A 365 5.99 2.08 21.28
C LEU A 365 6.75 0.78 21.57
N GLU A 366 7.33 0.15 20.55
CA GLU A 366 8.10 -1.08 20.69
C GLU A 366 9.39 -0.89 21.52
N GLU A 367 10.14 0.19 21.27
CA GLU A 367 11.39 0.50 21.97
C GLU A 367 11.16 0.93 23.42
N THR A 368 10.01 1.53 23.72
CA THR A 368 9.66 2.02 25.06
C THR A 368 8.80 1.06 25.87
N ALA A 369 8.38 -0.06 25.28
CA ALA A 369 7.55 -1.07 25.92
C ALA A 369 8.29 -1.81 27.05
N LEU A 370 7.52 -2.19 28.07
CA LEU A 370 7.99 -2.97 29.20
C LEU A 370 7.33 -4.34 29.19
N GLU A 371 8.10 -5.38 28.89
CA GLU A 371 7.61 -6.77 28.84
C GLU A 371 6.33 -6.93 28.01
N GLY A 372 6.28 -6.33 26.82
CA GLY A 372 5.13 -6.36 25.92
C GLY A 372 4.00 -5.39 26.25
N GLU A 373 4.08 -4.64 27.34
CA GLU A 373 3.14 -3.55 27.63
C GLU A 373 3.58 -2.27 26.90
N LEU A 374 2.79 -1.87 25.90
CA LEU A 374 3.04 -0.66 25.12
C LEU A 374 2.65 0.60 25.91
N GLY A 375 3.35 1.70 25.67
CA GLY A 375 2.97 3.03 26.19
C GLY A 375 3.23 3.27 27.69
N VAL A 376 3.87 2.33 28.39
CA VAL A 376 4.19 2.47 29.82
C VAL A 376 5.18 3.60 30.08
N ARG A 377 6.18 3.76 29.19
CA ARG A 377 7.13 4.87 29.26
C ARG A 377 6.75 5.95 28.27
N ARG A 378 6.69 7.20 28.73
CA ARG A 378 6.69 8.37 27.85
C ARG A 378 8.14 8.64 27.43
N GLY A 379 8.57 8.04 26.33
CA GLY A 379 9.92 8.23 25.78
C GLY A 379 9.87 8.81 24.37
N ARG A 380 10.87 9.64 24.04
CA ARG A 380 11.27 9.83 22.64
C ARG A 380 12.07 8.58 22.21
N LEU A 381 12.35 8.40 20.92
CA LEU A 381 13.29 7.37 20.46
C LEU A 381 14.62 7.59 21.21
N ASP A 382 14.89 6.78 22.24
CA ASP A 382 16.15 6.83 22.99
C ASP A 382 17.31 6.42 22.06
N ALA A 383 18.54 6.72 22.49
CA ALA A 383 19.73 6.39 21.72
C ALA A 383 19.83 4.87 21.47
N ARG A 384 19.44 4.46 20.25
CA ARG A 384 19.83 3.23 19.54
C ARG A 384 19.66 1.94 20.35
N SER A 385 18.44 1.58 20.75
CA SER A 385 18.19 0.15 20.99
C SER A 385 18.38 -0.57 19.66
N GLU A 386 19.47 -1.33 19.50
CA GLU A 386 19.70 -2.10 18.27
C GLU A 386 18.72 -3.27 18.14
N TYR A 387 18.15 -3.71 19.27
CA TYR A 387 17.28 -4.88 19.37
C TYR A 387 15.95 -4.53 20.05
N ILE A 388 14.86 -5.11 19.53
CA ILE A 388 13.49 -4.99 20.06
C ILE A 388 13.04 -6.39 20.48
N PRO A 389 12.74 -6.64 21.78
CA PRO A 389 12.21 -7.92 22.24
C PRO A 389 10.94 -8.33 21.50
N GLU A 390 10.77 -9.63 21.20
CA GLU A 390 9.62 -10.13 20.44
C GLU A 390 8.27 -9.76 21.09
N ALA A 391 8.16 -9.89 22.42
CA ALA A 391 6.96 -9.53 23.16
C ALA A 391 6.57 -8.05 23.02
N ASN A 392 7.56 -7.17 22.77
CA ASN A 392 7.35 -5.74 22.59
C ASN A 392 6.89 -5.37 21.18
N LYS A 393 7.11 -6.23 20.18
CA LYS A 393 6.77 -5.94 18.79
C LYS A 393 5.29 -5.68 18.62
N VAL A 394 4.94 -4.67 17.83
CA VAL A 394 3.56 -4.40 17.44
C VAL A 394 3.13 -5.46 16.43
N ARG A 395 2.09 -6.23 16.80
CA ARG A 395 1.51 -7.29 15.96
C ARG A 395 0.58 -6.71 14.90
N SER A 396 -0.32 -5.83 15.34
CA SER A 396 -1.41 -5.26 14.54
C SER A 396 -1.54 -3.76 14.83
N ILE A 397 -1.99 -3.04 13.79
CA ILE A 397 -2.32 -1.62 13.84
C ILE A 397 -3.71 -1.49 13.23
N GLU A 398 -4.73 -1.33 14.08
CA GLU A 398 -6.10 -1.15 13.63
C GLU A 398 -6.35 0.33 13.35
N ILE A 399 -6.75 0.66 12.12
CA ILE A 399 -6.98 2.04 11.69
C ILE A 399 -8.48 2.30 11.58
N ARG A 400 -8.93 3.39 12.21
CA ARG A 400 -10.30 3.90 12.07
C ARG A 400 -10.27 5.36 11.65
N TYR A 401 -10.86 5.67 10.49
CA TYR A 401 -11.01 7.05 10.01
C TYR A 401 -12.17 7.76 10.73
N VAL A 402 -11.83 8.60 11.70
CA VAL A 402 -12.80 9.28 12.58
C VAL A 402 -13.23 10.65 12.07
N ALA A 403 -12.43 11.30 11.22
CA ALA A 403 -12.80 12.54 10.52
C ALA A 403 -12.06 12.68 9.19
N THR A 404 -12.33 13.76 8.46
CA THR A 404 -11.56 14.13 7.27
C THR A 404 -10.11 14.36 7.67
N ARG A 405 -9.21 13.57 7.07
CA ARG A 405 -7.78 13.56 7.37
C ARG A 405 -7.41 13.32 8.84
N VAL A 406 -8.23 12.56 9.56
CA VAL A 406 -7.94 12.14 10.93
C VAL A 406 -8.26 10.65 11.09
N MET A 407 -7.31 9.90 11.64
CA MET A 407 -7.52 8.52 12.04
C MET A 407 -7.18 8.30 13.51
N GLU A 408 -7.88 7.35 14.12
CA GLU A 408 -7.46 6.67 15.34
C GLU A 408 -6.71 5.40 14.91
N ALA A 409 -5.46 5.25 15.33
CA ALA A 409 -4.65 4.05 15.13
C ALA A 409 -4.45 3.35 16.49
N GLU A 410 -4.88 2.09 16.59
CA GLU A 410 -4.71 1.26 17.77
C GLU A 410 -3.58 0.25 17.54
N PHE A 411 -2.51 0.40 18.32
CA PHE A 411 -1.30 -0.44 18.25
C PHE A 411 -1.36 -1.52 19.32
N GLN A 412 -1.30 -2.78 18.92
CA GLN A 412 -1.37 -3.92 19.83
C GLN A 412 -0.08 -4.74 19.73
N SER A 413 0.56 -5.02 20.87
CA SER A 413 1.75 -5.89 20.88
C SER A 413 1.40 -7.36 20.68
N VAL A 414 2.40 -8.19 20.41
CA VAL A 414 2.25 -9.66 20.37
C VAL A 414 1.64 -10.17 21.68
N LYS A 415 2.18 -9.76 22.83
CA LYS A 415 1.68 -10.19 24.16
C LYS A 415 0.25 -9.74 24.41
N GLN A 416 -0.09 -8.49 24.07
CA GLN A 416 -1.45 -7.97 24.24
C GLN A 416 -2.44 -8.73 23.36
N ALA A 417 -2.08 -9.04 22.11
CA ALA A 417 -2.92 -9.80 21.20
C ALA A 417 -3.19 -11.23 21.71
N GLU A 418 -2.16 -11.92 22.21
CA GLU A 418 -2.30 -13.26 22.79
C GLU A 418 -3.18 -13.26 24.05
N ALA A 419 -3.12 -12.18 24.83
CA ALA A 419 -3.95 -11.99 26.02
C ALA A 419 -5.35 -11.43 25.73
N GLY A 420 -5.69 -11.12 24.47
CA GLY A 420 -6.96 -10.49 24.10
C GLY A 420 -7.14 -9.07 24.69
N GLN A 421 -6.04 -8.38 24.97
CA GLN A 421 -6.03 -7.03 25.55
C GLN A 421 -6.07 -5.95 24.48
N VAL A 422 -6.71 -4.82 24.78
CA VAL A 422 -6.73 -3.66 23.89
C VAL A 422 -5.34 -3.02 23.73
N GLY A 423 -5.12 -2.41 22.57
CA GLY A 423 -3.88 -1.73 22.24
C GLY A 423 -3.80 -0.28 22.75
N VAL A 424 -2.68 0.38 22.47
CA VAL A 424 -2.50 1.82 22.68
C VAL A 424 -3.08 2.58 21.51
N LYS A 425 -3.93 3.57 21.77
CA LYS A 425 -4.57 4.40 20.74
C LYS A 425 -3.85 5.72 20.54
N LYS A 426 -3.64 6.11 19.29
CA LYS A 426 -3.13 7.43 18.89
C LYS A 426 -4.05 8.06 17.85
N LEU A 427 -4.26 9.37 17.97
CA LEU A 427 -4.91 10.17 16.93
C LEU A 427 -3.83 10.75 16.02
N ILE A 428 -3.97 10.54 14.72
CA ILE A 428 -3.03 11.03 13.70
C ILE A 428 -3.84 11.82 12.67
N ALA A 429 -3.43 13.06 12.43
CA ALA A 429 -4.05 13.99 11.49
C ALA A 429 -3.06 14.42 10.38
N TRP A 430 -3.55 14.72 9.18
CA TRP A 430 -2.74 15.14 8.01
C TRP A 430 -3.45 16.15 7.09
#